data_AF-A0A645I865-F1
#
_entry.id   AF-A0A645I865-F1
#
_cell.length_a   1.000
_cell.length_b   1.000
_cell.length_c   1.000
_cell.angle_alpha   90.00
_cell.angle_beta   90.00
_cell.angle_gamma   90.00
#
_symmetry.space_group_name_H-M   'P 1'
#
loop_
_entity.id
_entity.type
_entity.pdbx_description
1 polymer ?
#
loop_
_entity_poly.entity_id
_entity_poly.type
_entity_poly.pdbx_seq_one_letter_code
_entity_poly.pdbx_strand_id
1 'polypeptide(L)'
;MAVRGEAYVKAGGMRTRAGGEDFYFLQAVRKIGEMGDIFSTRVHPSARPSDRVPFGTGPRVRKIIETGAIACEPDWVFDELSGVLAAVEDAVTVEQLLKLEITGPAAPFFAEQRFREDWAKITANTPRDPDRLRRAFHEWFDAFRTLRLIHFLEQHHGLGGNAVAAPGEAELFGGGGFN
;
A
#
# COMPACT_ATOMS: atom_id res chain seq x y z
N MET A 1 2.98 -3.36 -14.85
CA MET A 1 1.55 -3.36 -14.54
C MET A 1 0.74 -3.01 -15.79
N ALA A 2 -0.39 -3.68 -15.98
CA ALA A 2 -1.30 -3.49 -17.10
C ALA A 2 -2.75 -3.58 -16.62
N VAL A 3 -3.65 -2.85 -17.28
CA VAL A 3 -5.08 -2.87 -17.02
C VAL A 3 -5.84 -2.96 -18.34
N ARG A 4 -7.04 -3.55 -18.31
CA ARG A 4 -7.92 -3.52 -19.49
C ARG A 4 -8.40 -2.10 -19.75
N GLY A 5 -8.52 -1.73 -21.03
CA GLY A 5 -9.03 -0.41 -21.43
C GLY A 5 -10.42 -0.09 -20.85
N GLU A 6 -11.29 -1.08 -20.76
CA GLU A 6 -12.61 -0.94 -20.11
C GLU A 6 -12.51 -0.57 -18.62
N ALA A 7 -11.57 -1.19 -17.89
CA ALA A 7 -11.34 -0.87 -16.48
C ALA A 7 -10.77 0.54 -16.32
N TYR A 8 -9.86 0.96 -17.22
CA TYR A 8 -9.36 2.34 -17.25
C TYR A 8 -10.50 3.36 -17.42
N VAL A 9 -11.41 3.13 -18.37
CA VAL A 9 -12.56 4.03 -18.61
C VAL A 9 -13.51 4.02 -17.42
N LYS A 10 -13.85 2.85 -16.87
CA LYS A 10 -14.72 2.72 -15.69
C LYS A 10 -14.13 3.37 -14.43
N ALA A 11 -12.80 3.37 -14.27
CA ALA A 11 -12.13 4.09 -13.19
C ALA A 11 -12.16 5.64 -13.38
N GLY A 12 -12.58 6.12 -14.56
CA GLY A 12 -12.53 7.53 -14.93
C GLY A 12 -11.14 7.99 -15.36
N GLY A 13 -10.33 7.07 -15.88
CA GLY A 13 -8.95 7.31 -16.31
C GLY A 13 -7.98 7.66 -15.18
N MET A 14 -6.80 8.14 -15.56
CA MET A 14 -5.77 8.59 -14.61
C MET A 14 -5.88 10.11 -14.43
N ARG A 15 -6.50 10.51 -13.32
CA ARG A 15 -6.73 11.93 -13.03
C ARG A 15 -5.42 12.60 -12.63
N THR A 16 -5.15 13.77 -13.21
CA THR A 16 -4.00 14.60 -12.82
C THR A 16 -4.11 14.99 -11.35
N ARG A 17 -3.06 14.71 -10.57
CA ARG A 17 -2.92 15.14 -9.18
C ARG A 17 -1.53 15.71 -8.97
N ALA A 18 -1.35 16.46 -7.89
CA ALA A 18 -0.03 16.96 -7.52
C ALA A 18 0.94 15.81 -7.13
N GLY A 19 0.45 14.60 -6.87
CA GLY A 19 1.24 13.40 -6.61
C GLY A 19 0.33 12.19 -6.33
N GLY A 20 0.89 10.97 -6.39
CA GLY A 20 0.18 9.72 -6.07
C GLY A 20 -0.96 9.35 -7.04
N GLU A 21 -0.95 9.92 -8.25
CA GLU A 21 -1.94 9.63 -9.29
C GLU A 21 -2.08 8.14 -9.59
N ASP A 22 -0.96 7.42 -9.59
CA ASP A 22 -0.86 5.97 -9.69
C ASP A 22 -1.55 5.27 -8.52
N PHE A 23 -1.22 5.63 -7.28
CA PHE A 23 -1.82 5.08 -6.08
C PHE A 23 -3.35 5.15 -6.11
N TYR A 24 -3.91 6.33 -6.43
CA TYR A 24 -5.36 6.51 -6.51
C TYR A 24 -5.98 5.75 -7.68
N PHE A 25 -5.30 5.75 -8.84
CA PHE A 25 -5.76 5.04 -10.02
C PHE A 25 -5.83 3.52 -9.78
N LEU A 26 -4.78 2.93 -9.22
CA LEU A 26 -4.71 1.49 -8.96
C LEU A 26 -5.73 1.04 -7.92
N GLN A 27 -5.92 1.84 -6.87
CA GLN A 27 -6.97 1.58 -5.89
C GLN A 27 -8.37 1.62 -6.50
N ALA A 28 -8.63 2.54 -7.44
CA ALA A 28 -9.91 2.59 -8.15
C ALA A 28 -10.08 1.35 -9.06
N VAL A 29 -9.05 1.00 -9.84
CA VAL A 29 -9.08 -0.16 -10.74
C VAL A 29 -9.26 -1.47 -9.98
N ARG A 30 -8.60 -1.65 -8.84
CA ARG A 30 -8.67 -2.88 -8.03
C ARG A 30 -10.09 -3.23 -7.56
N LYS A 31 -10.97 -2.23 -7.44
CA LYS A 31 -12.39 -2.38 -7.05
C LYS A 31 -13.30 -2.79 -8.20
N ILE A 32 -12.88 -2.58 -9.45
CA ILE A 32 -13.73 -2.79 -10.65
C ILE A 32 -13.19 -3.87 -11.60
N GLY A 33 -11.95 -4.32 -11.41
CA GLY A 33 -11.33 -5.30 -12.29
C GLY A 33 -9.98 -5.80 -11.79
N GLU A 34 -9.35 -6.59 -12.64
CA GLU A 34 -8.04 -7.18 -12.39
C GLU A 34 -6.92 -6.28 -12.92
N MET A 35 -5.77 -6.38 -12.27
CA MET A 35 -4.51 -5.79 -12.72
C MET A 35 -3.59 -6.95 -13.12
N GLY A 36 -2.87 -6.76 -14.22
CA GLY A 36 -1.90 -7.73 -14.71
C GLY A 36 -0.47 -7.20 -14.59
N ASP A 37 0.47 -8.13 -14.63
CA ASP A 37 1.90 -7.83 -14.67
C ASP A 37 2.48 -8.13 -16.05
N ILE A 38 3.54 -7.41 -16.41
CA ILE A 38 4.29 -7.61 -17.64
C ILE A 38 5.70 -8.03 -17.23
N PHE A 39 6.01 -9.31 -17.39
CA PHE A 39 7.31 -9.88 -17.01
C PHE A 39 8.28 -10.04 -18.20
N SER A 40 7.79 -9.91 -19.44
CA SER A 40 8.58 -10.09 -20.66
C SER A 40 9.40 -8.87 -21.07
N THR A 41 9.21 -7.73 -20.41
CA THR A 41 9.91 -6.48 -20.71
C THR A 41 10.42 -5.86 -19.43
N ARG A 42 11.66 -5.35 -19.48
CA ARG A 42 12.28 -4.58 -18.41
C ARG A 42 12.41 -3.13 -18.85
N VAL A 43 11.92 -2.21 -18.02
CA VAL A 43 12.06 -0.76 -18.22
C VAL A 43 13.10 -0.25 -17.23
N HIS A 44 13.98 0.64 -17.68
CA HIS A 44 14.99 1.30 -16.84
C HIS A 44 14.62 2.78 -16.65
N PRO A 45 13.76 3.12 -15.68
CA PRO A 45 13.44 4.52 -15.41
C PRO A 45 14.67 5.24 -14.84
N SER A 46 14.98 6.42 -15.38
CA SER A 46 16.01 7.29 -14.81
C SER A 46 15.58 7.78 -13.44
N ALA A 47 16.37 7.46 -12.41
CA ALA A 47 16.30 8.10 -11.10
C ALA A 47 16.85 9.53 -11.24
N ARG A 48 16.06 10.53 -10.84
CA ARG A 48 16.51 11.92 -10.82
C ARG A 48 15.80 12.71 -9.71
N PRO A 49 16.48 13.66 -9.05
CA PRO A 49 15.79 14.63 -8.20
C PRO A 49 14.80 15.46 -9.02
N SER A 50 13.64 15.79 -8.45
CA SER A 50 12.59 16.55 -9.14
C SER A 50 11.62 17.17 -8.15
N ASP A 51 11.27 18.44 -8.36
CA ASP A 51 10.33 19.21 -7.52
C ASP A 51 8.94 19.39 -8.16
N ARG A 52 8.67 18.68 -9.26
CA ARG A 52 7.39 18.75 -9.99
C ARG A 52 6.19 18.28 -9.17
N VAL A 53 6.43 17.55 -8.09
CA VAL A 53 5.42 16.96 -7.20
C VAL A 53 5.88 17.15 -5.75
N PRO A 54 4.96 17.31 -4.78
CA PRO A 54 5.32 17.52 -3.38
C PRO A 54 5.75 16.21 -2.68
N PHE A 55 5.44 15.05 -3.25
CA PHE A 55 5.86 13.74 -2.77
C PHE A 55 6.01 12.76 -3.93
N GLY A 56 6.81 11.71 -3.74
CA GLY A 56 7.10 10.68 -4.75
C GLY A 56 8.59 10.47 -4.94
N THR A 57 8.97 9.81 -6.04
CA THR A 57 10.36 9.40 -6.29
C THR A 57 11.33 10.58 -6.38
N GLY A 58 10.97 11.66 -7.07
CA GLY A 58 11.83 12.84 -7.22
C GLY A 58 12.21 13.50 -5.89
N PRO A 59 11.23 13.88 -5.05
CA PRO A 59 11.49 14.41 -3.72
C PRO A 59 12.26 13.44 -2.82
N ARG A 60 11.99 12.12 -2.90
CA ARG A 60 12.69 11.11 -2.09
C ARG A 60 14.15 10.94 -2.50
N VAL A 61 14.46 10.95 -3.80
CA VAL A 61 15.84 10.93 -4.32
C VAL A 61 16.61 12.17 -3.87
N ARG A 62 15.98 13.36 -3.92
CA ARG A 62 16.59 14.60 -3.40
C ARG A 62 16.93 14.46 -1.91
N LYS A 63 15.97 14.01 -1.10
CA LYS A 63 16.18 13.81 0.33
C LYS A 63 17.35 12.85 0.59
N ILE A 64 17.44 11.76 -0.16
CA ILE A 64 18.54 10.78 -0.04
C ILE A 64 19.90 11.43 -0.35
N ILE A 65 20.00 12.25 -1.40
CA ILE A 65 21.23 12.98 -1.73
C ILE A 65 21.60 13.94 -0.58
N GLU A 66 20.62 14.69 -0.06
CA GLU A 66 20.82 15.69 0.99
C GLU A 66 21.20 15.07 2.34
N THR A 67 20.60 13.94 2.70
CA THR A 67 20.83 13.29 4.01
C THR A 67 21.91 12.21 3.97
N GLY A 68 22.27 11.71 2.79
CA GLY A 68 23.12 10.52 2.65
C GLY A 68 22.50 9.25 3.22
N ALA A 69 21.17 9.24 3.44
CA ALA A 69 20.48 8.15 4.12
C ALA A 69 19.11 7.86 3.49
N ILE A 70 18.80 6.56 3.39
CA ILE A 70 17.50 6.06 2.98
C ILE A 70 16.69 5.77 4.24
N ALA A 71 15.60 6.51 4.42
CA ALA A 71 14.60 6.18 5.44
C ALA A 71 13.79 4.96 4.96
N CYS A 72 13.75 3.94 5.81
CA CYS A 72 12.97 2.73 5.62
C CYS A 72 12.01 2.55 6.79
N GLU A 73 10.84 1.98 6.50
CA GLU A 73 9.95 1.56 7.57
C GLU A 73 10.55 0.36 8.28
N PRO A 74 10.43 0.24 9.62
CA PRO A 74 10.94 -0.90 10.34
C PRO A 74 10.26 -2.21 9.90
N ASP A 75 11.04 -3.29 9.80
CA ASP A 75 10.53 -4.60 9.32
C ASP A 75 9.32 -5.11 10.11
N TRP A 76 9.30 -4.87 11.43
CA TRP A 76 8.21 -5.31 12.31
C TRP A 76 6.84 -4.73 11.93
N VAL A 77 6.79 -3.56 11.28
CA VAL A 77 5.54 -2.97 10.78
C VAL A 77 4.93 -3.87 9.70
N PHE A 78 5.76 -4.47 8.85
CA PHE A 78 5.32 -5.42 7.84
C PHE A 78 4.97 -6.78 8.43
N ASP A 79 5.64 -7.20 9.50
CA ASP A 79 5.23 -8.40 10.26
C ASP A 79 3.83 -8.23 10.85
N GLU A 80 3.53 -7.06 11.43
CA GLU A 80 2.20 -6.75 11.96
C GLU A 80 1.15 -6.69 10.85
N LEU A 81 1.47 -6.04 9.73
CA LEU A 81 0.59 -6.03 8.55
C LEU A 81 0.34 -7.46 8.04
N SER A 82 1.37 -8.30 7.98
CA SER A 82 1.23 -9.70 7.60
C SER A 82 0.33 -10.46 8.56
N GLY A 83 0.43 -10.21 9.87
CA GLY A 83 -0.46 -10.80 10.88
C GLY A 83 -1.93 -10.42 10.69
N VAL A 84 -2.21 -9.15 10.37
CA VAL A 84 -3.56 -8.68 10.04
C VAL A 84 -4.12 -9.40 8.81
N LEU A 85 -3.32 -9.53 7.75
CA LEU A 85 -3.73 -10.21 6.52
C LEU A 85 -3.94 -11.71 6.75
N ALA A 86 -3.05 -12.36 7.51
CA ALA A 86 -3.15 -13.76 7.85
C ALA A 86 -4.43 -14.07 8.66
N ALA A 87 -4.80 -13.22 9.62
CA ALA A 87 -6.03 -13.39 10.40
C ALA A 87 -7.30 -13.50 9.53
N VAL A 88 -7.33 -12.84 8.39
CA VAL A 88 -8.44 -12.85 7.43
C VAL A 88 -8.41 -14.12 6.57
N GLU A 89 -7.23 -14.52 6.12
CA GLU A 89 -7.04 -15.73 5.32
C GLU A 89 -7.28 -17.01 6.14
N ASP A 90 -6.81 -17.04 7.40
CA ASP A 90 -6.96 -18.16 8.34
C ASP A 90 -8.40 -18.35 8.81
N ALA A 91 -9.25 -17.33 8.69
CA ALA A 91 -10.69 -17.43 8.90
C ALA A 91 -11.33 -18.17 7.73
N VAL A 92 -11.36 -19.50 7.81
CA VAL A 92 -11.85 -20.41 6.75
C VAL A 92 -13.37 -20.51 6.70
N THR A 93 -14.07 -20.33 7.83
CA THR A 93 -15.54 -20.38 7.88
C THR A 93 -16.17 -18.99 7.86
N VAL A 94 -17.45 -18.95 7.45
CA VAL A 94 -18.25 -17.73 7.53
C VAL A 94 -18.30 -17.24 8.97
N GLU A 95 -18.55 -18.10 9.95
CA GLU A 95 -18.66 -17.72 11.36
C GLU A 95 -17.37 -17.10 11.91
N GLN A 96 -16.21 -17.59 11.48
CA GLN A 96 -14.91 -17.00 11.84
C GLN A 96 -14.77 -15.60 11.25
N LEU A 97 -15.10 -15.42 9.96
CA LEU A 97 -15.05 -14.11 9.30
C LEU A 97 -16.04 -13.11 9.91
N LEU A 98 -17.24 -13.55 10.31
CA LEU A 98 -18.22 -12.68 10.97
C LEU A 98 -17.76 -12.20 12.35
N LYS A 99 -16.92 -12.99 13.02
CA LYS A 99 -16.35 -12.70 14.33
C LYS A 99 -14.89 -12.24 14.24
N LEU A 100 -14.45 -11.83 13.05
CA LEU A 100 -13.09 -11.37 12.83
C LEU A 100 -12.77 -10.21 13.79
N GLU A 101 -11.75 -10.40 14.60
CA GLU A 101 -11.21 -9.40 15.52
C GLU A 101 -9.72 -9.25 15.24
N ILE A 102 -9.26 -8.00 15.15
CA ILE A 102 -7.85 -7.69 14.98
C ILE A 102 -7.25 -7.45 16.36
N THR A 103 -6.18 -8.18 16.66
CA THR A 103 -5.44 -8.12 17.93
C THR A 103 -4.05 -7.55 17.71
N GLY A 104 -3.31 -7.32 18.79
CA GLY A 104 -1.92 -6.87 18.72
C GLY A 104 -1.77 -5.36 18.49
N PRO A 105 -0.55 -4.91 18.13
CA PRO A 105 -0.22 -3.53 17.79
C PRO A 105 -1.17 -2.83 16.80
N ALA A 106 -1.78 -3.57 15.86
CA ALA A 106 -2.74 -3.01 14.91
C ALA A 106 -4.13 -2.74 15.53
N ALA A 107 -4.49 -3.38 16.66
CA ALA A 107 -5.84 -3.31 17.22
C ALA A 107 -6.33 -1.88 17.52
N PRO A 108 -5.51 -0.97 18.10
CA PRO A 108 -5.91 0.42 18.31
C PRO A 108 -6.26 1.15 17.02
N PHE A 109 -5.49 0.95 15.95
CA PHE A 109 -5.79 1.53 14.64
C PHE A 109 -7.16 1.07 14.13
N PHE A 110 -7.45 -0.23 14.20
CA PHE A 110 -8.74 -0.77 13.76
C PHE A 110 -9.91 -0.25 14.62
N ALA A 111 -9.69 -0.05 15.91
CA ALA A 111 -10.67 0.59 16.79
C ALA A 111 -10.92 2.06 16.39
N GLU A 112 -9.87 2.85 16.14
CA GLU A 112 -9.98 4.22 15.65
C GLU A 112 -10.68 4.32 14.28
N GLN A 113 -10.52 3.29 13.44
CA GLN A 113 -11.21 3.17 12.16
C GLN A 113 -12.64 2.62 12.26
N ARG A 114 -13.15 2.39 13.48
CA ARG A 114 -14.51 1.86 13.73
C ARG A 114 -14.76 0.52 13.04
N PHE A 115 -13.72 -0.32 13.01
CA PHE A 115 -13.79 -1.60 12.29
C PHE A 115 -14.94 -2.47 12.77
N ARG A 116 -15.16 -2.57 14.08
CA ARG A 116 -16.21 -3.43 14.65
C ARG A 116 -17.60 -3.02 14.14
N GLU A 117 -17.92 -1.74 14.14
CA GLU A 117 -19.22 -1.23 13.69
C GLU A 117 -19.38 -1.34 12.17
N ASP A 118 -18.34 -1.00 11.42
CA ASP A 118 -18.36 -1.08 9.96
C ASP A 118 -18.42 -2.53 9.48
N TRP A 119 -17.66 -3.42 10.10
CA TRP A 119 -17.63 -4.85 9.77
C TRP A 119 -18.97 -5.52 10.04
N ALA A 120 -19.64 -5.19 11.14
CA ALA A 120 -21.00 -5.66 11.40
C ALA A 120 -21.99 -5.24 10.29
N LYS A 121 -21.87 -4.02 9.76
CA LYS A 121 -22.71 -3.54 8.65
C LYS A 121 -22.34 -4.18 7.31
N ILE A 122 -21.05 -4.28 7.02
CA ILE A 122 -20.53 -4.87 5.78
C ILE A 122 -20.97 -6.33 5.69
N THR A 123 -20.76 -7.09 6.75
CA THR A 123 -21.11 -8.52 6.80
C THR A 123 -22.62 -8.76 6.79
N ALA A 124 -23.44 -7.80 7.24
CA ALA A 124 -24.90 -7.87 7.10
C ALA A 124 -25.38 -7.68 5.66
N ASN A 125 -24.60 -6.98 4.82
CA ASN A 125 -24.92 -6.70 3.41
C ASN A 125 -24.08 -7.54 2.43
N THR A 126 -23.21 -8.42 2.93
CA THR A 126 -22.38 -9.29 2.12
C THR A 126 -22.94 -10.71 2.18
N PRO A 127 -23.07 -11.44 1.04
CA PRO A 127 -23.52 -12.82 1.05
C PRO A 127 -22.68 -13.70 1.97
N ARG A 128 -23.29 -14.76 2.50
CA ARG A 128 -22.65 -15.75 3.38
C ARG A 128 -21.74 -16.68 2.58
N ASP A 129 -20.66 -16.11 2.08
CA ASP A 129 -19.66 -16.74 1.24
C ASP A 129 -18.28 -16.26 1.69
N PRO A 130 -17.34 -17.15 2.05
CA PRO A 130 -16.02 -16.76 2.57
C PRO A 130 -15.25 -15.83 1.63
N ASP A 131 -15.25 -16.10 0.33
CA ASP A 131 -14.48 -15.31 -0.64
C ASP A 131 -15.04 -13.90 -0.82
N ARG A 132 -16.38 -13.75 -0.82
CA ARG A 132 -17.02 -12.44 -0.82
C ARG A 132 -16.75 -11.66 0.46
N LEU A 133 -16.71 -12.33 1.61
CA LEU A 133 -16.37 -11.69 2.88
C LEU A 133 -14.91 -11.24 2.92
N ARG A 134 -13.95 -12.07 2.51
CA ARG A 134 -12.54 -11.66 2.38
C ARG A 134 -12.38 -10.49 1.42
N ARG A 135 -13.07 -10.52 0.28
CA ARG A 135 -13.09 -9.38 -0.65
C ARG A 135 -13.63 -8.12 0.02
N ALA A 136 -14.73 -8.22 0.76
CA ALA A 136 -15.30 -7.08 1.48
C ALA A 136 -14.33 -6.54 2.55
N PHE A 137 -13.57 -7.40 3.22
CA PHE A 137 -12.50 -6.98 4.12
C PHE A 137 -11.44 -6.16 3.36
N HIS A 138 -10.92 -6.65 2.24
CA HIS A 138 -9.91 -5.93 1.45
C HIS A 138 -10.43 -4.66 0.78
N GLU A 139 -11.74 -4.55 0.55
CA GLU A 139 -12.36 -3.32 0.06
C GLU A 139 -12.50 -2.26 1.17
N TRP A 140 -12.77 -2.70 2.41
CA TRP A 140 -12.76 -1.82 3.59
C TRP A 140 -11.33 -1.46 3.98
N PHE A 141 -10.45 -2.44 4.15
CA PHE A 141 -9.02 -2.30 4.40
C PHE A 141 -8.24 -2.12 3.09
N ASP A 142 -8.56 -1.03 2.40
CA ASP A 142 -7.93 -0.66 1.13
C ASP A 142 -6.51 -0.10 1.30
N ALA A 143 -5.82 0.14 0.18
CA ALA A 143 -4.44 0.62 0.17
C ALA A 143 -4.24 1.90 1.00
N PHE A 144 -5.26 2.76 1.10
CA PHE A 144 -5.20 3.96 1.93
C PHE A 144 -5.23 3.63 3.43
N ARG A 145 -6.09 2.70 3.86
CA ARG A 145 -6.05 2.22 5.26
C ARG A 145 -4.78 1.44 5.56
N THR A 146 -4.24 0.68 4.61
CA THR A 146 -2.93 0.02 4.76
C THR A 146 -1.82 1.04 5.00
N LEU A 147 -1.72 2.09 4.18
CA LEU A 147 -0.72 3.15 4.36
C LEU A 147 -0.89 3.88 5.70
N ARG A 148 -2.13 4.12 6.12
CA ARG A 148 -2.40 4.74 7.43
C ARG A 148 -2.06 3.83 8.61
N LEU A 149 -2.26 2.52 8.48
CA LEU A 149 -1.83 1.55 9.50
C LEU A 149 -0.31 1.58 9.64
N ILE A 150 0.42 1.55 8.53
CA ILE A 150 1.90 1.59 8.52
C ILE A 150 2.39 2.83 9.28
N HIS A 151 1.90 4.02 8.90
CA HIS A 151 2.26 5.26 9.61
C HIS A 151 1.82 5.29 11.08
N PHE A 152 0.66 4.69 11.40
CA PHE A 152 0.20 4.59 12.79
C PHE A 152 1.17 3.74 13.62
N LEU A 153 1.58 2.58 13.11
CA LEU A 153 2.50 1.68 13.80
C LEU A 153 3.87 2.33 14.02
N GLU A 154 4.40 3.03 13.01
CA GLU A 154 5.66 3.79 13.11
C GLU A 154 5.63 4.85 14.22
N GLN A 155 4.53 5.61 14.32
CA GLN A 155 4.42 6.72 15.26
C GLN A 155 4.17 6.26 16.70
N HIS A 156 3.42 5.19 16.89
CA HIS A 156 2.91 4.79 18.21
C HIS A 156 3.79 3.76 18.95
N HIS A 157 4.72 3.09 18.28
CA HIS A 157 5.60 2.09 18.91
C HIS A 157 7.02 2.59 19.24
N GLY A 158 7.34 3.87 19.00
CA GLY A 158 8.57 4.52 19.48
C GLY A 158 9.89 3.96 18.92
N LEU A 159 9.83 2.90 18.10
CA LEU A 159 10.94 2.39 17.30
C LEU A 159 10.95 3.22 16.01
N GLY A 160 11.65 4.35 16.05
CA GLY A 160 11.80 5.23 14.89
C GLY A 160 12.30 4.47 13.66
N GLY A 161 11.93 4.96 12.48
CA GLY A 161 12.30 4.35 11.20
C GLY A 161 13.79 3.99 11.11
N ASN A 162 14.09 2.86 10.48
CA ASN A 162 15.46 2.45 10.23
C ASN A 162 16.05 3.34 9.13
N ALA A 163 17.11 4.09 9.44
CA ALA A 163 17.88 4.80 8.42
C ALA A 163 19.06 3.93 7.98
N VAL A 164 19.13 3.62 6.69
CA VAL A 164 20.25 2.90 6.09
C VAL A 164 21.10 3.90 5.33
N ALA A 165 22.43 3.77 5.37
CA ALA A 165 23.31 4.60 4.56
C ALA A 165 22.94 4.48 3.07
N ALA A 166 22.84 5.61 2.39
CA ALA A 166 22.60 5.60 0.95
C ALA A 166 23.84 5.05 0.22
N PRO A 167 23.66 4.23 -0.83
CA PRO A 167 24.77 3.85 -1.70
C PRO A 167 25.35 5.11 -2.38
N GLY A 168 26.61 5.03 -2.85
CA GLY A 168 27.30 6.20 -3.41
C GLY A 168 26.59 6.77 -4.65
N GLU A 169 26.79 8.06 -4.98
CA GLU A 169 26.12 8.71 -6.14
C GLU A 169 26.31 7.94 -7.46
N ALA A 170 27.50 7.34 -7.67
CA ALA A 170 27.80 6.54 -8.85
C ALA A 170 26.97 5.23 -8.93
N GLU A 171 26.57 4.69 -7.77
CA GLU A 171 25.71 3.49 -7.66
C GLU A 171 24.22 3.87 -7.76
N LEU A 172 23.83 5.05 -7.25
CA LEU A 172 22.45 5.56 -7.28
C LEU A 172 22.00 5.99 -8.69
N PHE A 173 22.90 6.58 -9.48
CA PHE A 173 22.56 7.14 -10.79
C PHE A 173 23.14 6.36 -11.97
N GLY A 174 23.95 5.33 -11.69
CA GLY A 174 24.60 4.51 -12.70
C GLY A 174 25.64 5.30 -13.48
N GLY A 175 26.91 4.93 -13.31
CA GLY A 175 27.97 5.24 -14.27
C GLY A 175 27.66 4.62 -15.63
N GLY A 176 26.82 5.27 -16.42
CA GLY A 176 26.46 4.90 -17.77
C GLY A 176 26.67 6.09 -18.69
N GLY A 177 27.94 6.42 -18.95
CA GLY A 177 28.28 7.20 -20.13
C GLY A 177 27.83 6.41 -21.35
N PHE A 178 26.78 6.87 -22.02
CA PHE A 178 26.46 6.41 -23.36
C PHE A 178 27.45 7.08 -24.32
N ASN A 179 28.53 6.37 -24.64
CA ASN A 179 29.20 6.52 -25.94
C ASN A 179 28.40 5.77 -26.99
#